data_AF-A0A7W0K352-F1
#
_entry.id   AF-A0A7W0K352-F1
#
_cell.length_a   1.000
_cell.length_b   1.000
_cell.length_c   1.000
_cell.angle_alpha   90.00
_cell.angle_beta   90.00
_cell.angle_gamma   90.00
#
_symmetry.space_group_name_H-M   'P 1'
#
loop_
_entity.id
_entity.type
_entity.pdbx_description
1 polymer ?
#
loop_
_entity_poly.entity_id
_entity_poly.type
_entity_poly.pdbx_seq_one_letter_code
_entity_poly.pdbx_strand_id
1 'polypeptide(L)' 'MEETLELASFRGDDDPSLVAAALACRACLSGDVDWSLLIDDFDAEAICRCRACGYARAVSLTSEQALRLALQDA' A
#
# COMPACT_ATOMS: atom_id res chain seq x y z
N MET A 1 -9.84 13.30 16.54
CA MET A 1 -8.41 12.96 16.45
C MET A 1 -8.11 12.89 14.97
N GLU A 2 -7.24 13.74 14.44
CA GLU A 2 -6.70 13.54 13.10
C GLU A 2 -5.98 12.20 13.11
N GLU A 3 -6.57 11.20 12.45
CA GLU A 3 -5.82 10.02 12.05
C GLU A 3 -4.79 10.52 11.05
N THR A 4 -3.52 10.60 11.45
CA THR A 4 -2.43 10.86 10.53
C THR A 4 -2.41 9.74 9.51
N LEU A 5 -3.02 9.98 8.36
CA LEU A 5 -3.04 9.09 7.22
C LEU A 5 -1.59 8.79 6.82
N GLU A 6 -1.27 7.50 6.82
CA GLU A 6 0.08 7.02 6.54
C GLU A 6 0.31 7.04 5.03
N LEU A 7 1.19 7.92 4.54
CA LEU A 7 1.60 7.91 3.12
C LEU A 7 2.50 6.70 2.85
N ALA A 8 2.25 6.00 1.74
CA ALA A 8 3.09 4.89 1.32
C ALA A 8 4.54 5.32 1.04
N SER A 9 5.49 4.49 1.44
CA SER A 9 6.93 4.80 1.41
C SER A 9 7.64 4.23 0.17
N PHE A 10 7.11 4.50 -1.02
CA PHE A 10 7.73 4.16 -2.31
C PHE A 10 7.46 5.26 -3.36
N ARG A 11 8.20 5.30 -4.47
CA ARG A 11 7.94 6.18 -5.62
C ARG A 11 7.28 5.41 -6.75
N GLY A 12 6.59 6.13 -7.65
CA GLY A 12 5.92 5.48 -8.79
C GLY A 12 6.86 4.66 -9.69
N ASP A 13 8.15 4.99 -9.71
CA ASP A 13 9.20 4.35 -10.50
C ASP A 13 10.19 3.50 -9.68
N ASP A 14 9.95 3.31 -8.38
CA ASP A 14 10.80 2.47 -7.55
C ASP A 14 10.84 1.02 -8.04
N ASP A 15 11.96 0.34 -7.73
CA ASP A 15 12.12 -1.09 -7.99
C ASP A 15 10.96 -1.89 -7.36
N PRO A 16 10.42 -2.93 -8.04
CA PRO A 16 9.31 -3.72 -7.52
C PRO A 16 9.52 -4.26 -6.09
N SER A 17 10.77 -4.54 -5.70
CA SER A 17 11.09 -4.99 -4.34
C SER A 17 10.84 -3.92 -3.28
N LEU A 18 11.05 -2.64 -3.60
CA LEU A 18 10.76 -1.52 -2.71
C LEU A 18 9.26 -1.29 -2.56
N VAL A 19 8.51 -1.43 -3.66
CA VAL A 19 7.04 -1.39 -3.62
C VAL A 19 6.49 -2.51 -2.73
N ALA A 20 6.96 -3.75 -2.92
CA ALA A 20 6.56 -4.88 -2.09
C ALA A 20 6.92 -4.67 -0.61
N ALA A 21 8.11 -4.13 -0.31
CA ALA A 21 8.52 -3.80 1.05
C ALA A 21 7.65 -2.70 1.67
N ALA A 22 7.22 -1.70 0.89
CA ALA A 22 6.36 -0.62 1.36
C ALA A 22 4.95 -1.12 1.74
N LEU A 23 4.45 -2.17 1.08
CA LEU A 23 3.16 -2.81 1.38
C LEU A 23 3.25 -3.91 2.45
N ALA A 24 4.44 -4.41 2.76
CA ALA A 24 4.66 -5.47 3.75
C ALA A 24 4.13 -5.13 5.15
N CYS A 25 3.98 -6.16 5.98
CA CYS A 25 3.43 -6.02 7.32
C CYS A 25 4.45 -5.36 8.26
N ARG A 26 4.10 -4.23 8.86
CA ARG A 26 4.97 -3.55 9.84
C ARG A 26 4.96 -4.17 11.23
N ALA A 27 3.95 -4.99 11.54
CA ALA A 27 3.83 -5.63 12.86
C ALA A 27 4.72 -6.88 12.97
N CYS A 28 4.72 -7.73 11.95
CA CYS A 28 5.47 -9.00 11.97
C CYS A 28 6.56 -9.11 10.90
N LEU A 29 6.74 -8.08 10.07
CA LEU A 29 7.73 -8.01 8.99
C LEU A 29 7.56 -9.10 7.89
N SER A 30 6.40 -9.73 7.84
CA SER A 30 6.05 -10.64 6.75
C SER A 30 5.70 -9.88 5.47
N GLY A 31 6.20 -10.37 4.34
CA GLY A 31 5.76 -9.95 2.99
C GLY A 31 4.48 -10.63 2.52
N ASP A 32 3.94 -11.58 3.28
CA ASP A 32 2.67 -12.26 2.97
C ASP A 32 1.48 -11.37 3.34
N VAL A 33 1.20 -10.41 2.47
CA VAL A 33 0.18 -9.37 2.62
C VAL A 33 -0.71 -9.34 1.39
N ASP A 34 -2.01 -9.49 1.62
CA ASP A 34 -3.02 -9.13 0.63
C ASP A 34 -3.21 -7.63 0.62
N TRP A 35 -3.38 -7.04 -0.56
CA TRP A 35 -3.79 -5.66 -0.66
C TRP A 35 -4.81 -5.47 -1.79
N SER A 36 -5.63 -4.43 -1.64
CA SER A 36 -6.56 -3.97 -2.66
C SER A 36 -6.45 -2.46 -2.83
N LEU A 37 -6.50 -2.00 -4.08
CA LEU A 37 -6.50 -0.59 -4.42
C LEU A 37 -7.93 -0.01 -4.35
N LEU A 38 -8.09 1.07 -3.62
CA LEU A 38 -9.29 1.90 -3.60
C LEU A 38 -8.95 3.24 -4.26
N ILE A 39 -9.72 3.63 -5.26
CA ILE A 39 -9.59 4.92 -5.95
C ILE A 39 -10.93 5.63 -5.84
N ASP A 40 -10.92 6.85 -5.31
CA ASP A 40 -12.04 7.78 -5.31
C ASP A 40 -11.70 9.00 -6.20
N ASP A 41 -12.60 9.97 -6.32
CA ASP A 41 -12.48 11.11 -7.24
C ASP A 41 -11.19 11.93 -7.03
N PHE A 42 -10.64 11.99 -5.81
CA PHE A 42 -9.46 12.79 -5.48
C PHE A 42 -8.39 12.06 -4.68
N ASP A 43 -8.71 10.90 -4.12
CA ASP A 43 -7.85 10.16 -3.20
C ASP A 43 -7.66 8.71 -3.65
N ALA A 44 -6.53 8.12 -3.29
CA ALA A 44 -6.24 6.72 -3.54
C ALA A 44 -5.59 6.09 -2.31
N GLU A 45 -5.99 4.85 -2.00
CA GLU A 45 -5.50 4.11 -0.86
C GLU A 45 -5.22 2.65 -1.21
N ALA A 46 -4.21 2.05 -0.58
CA ALA A 46 -4.03 0.61 -0.55
C ALA A 46 -4.43 0.05 0.82
N ILE A 47 -5.44 -0.83 0.82
CA ILE A 47 -5.87 -1.53 2.03
C ILE A 47 -5.06 -2.82 2.15
N CYS A 48 -4.12 -2.86 3.09
CA CYS A 48 -3.20 -3.96 3.30
C CYS A 48 -3.67 -4.85 4.47
N ARG A 49 -3.66 -6.17 4.30
CA ARG A 49 -3.96 -7.17 5.33
C ARG A 49 -2.92 -8.28 5.33
N CYS A 50 -2.19 -8.41 6.43
CA CYS A 50 -1.21 -9.47 6.59
C CYS A 50 -1.90 -10.82 6.82
N ARG A 51 -1.54 -11.82 6.01
CA ARG A 51 -2.03 -13.20 6.16
C ARG A 51 -1.39 -13.93 7.34
N ALA A 52 -0.18 -13.54 7.73
CA ALA A 52 0.57 -14.19 8.81
C ALA A 52 0.09 -13.80 10.22
N CYS A 53 -0.13 -12.50 10.49
CA CYS A 53 -0.51 -12.02 11.82
C CYS A 53 -1.89 -11.32 11.89
N GLY A 54 -2.58 -11.16 10.76
CA GLY A 54 -3.89 -10.53 10.68
C GLY A 54 -3.88 -8.99 10.77
N TYR A 55 -2.72 -8.36 10.99
CA TYR A 55 -2.61 -6.91 11.04
C TYR A 55 -3.07 -6.27 9.73
N ALA A 56 -3.90 -5.23 9.85
CA ALA A 56 -4.44 -4.49 8.71
C ALA A 56 -4.12 -3.00 8.84
N ARG A 57 -3.91 -2.33 7.70
CA ARG A 57 -3.72 -0.88 7.61
C ARG A 57 -4.18 -0.36 6.26
N ALA A 58 -4.62 0.89 6.23
CA ALA A 58 -4.77 1.66 5.01
C ALA A 58 -3.54 2.56 4.85
N VAL A 59 -3.03 2.69 3.63
CA VAL A 59 -1.99 3.67 3.30
C VAL A 59 -2.47 4.55 2.16
N SER A 60 -2.33 5.86 2.33
CA SER A 60 -2.64 6.83 1.27
C SER A 60 -1.58 6.75 0.18
N LEU A 61 -2.01 7.05 -1.04
CA LEU A 61 -1.19 6.99 -2.24
C LEU A 61 -1.23 8.34 -2.96
N THR A 62 -0.09 8.75 -3.51
CA THR A 62 -0.06 9.79 -4.54
C THR A 62 -0.62 9.23 -5.86
N SER A 63 -0.97 10.10 -6.81
CA SER A 63 -1.47 9.67 -8.12
C SER A 63 -0.49 8.74 -8.87
N GLU A 64 0.83 8.97 -8.72
CA GLU A 64 1.86 8.12 -9.35
C GLU A 64 1.95 6.74 -8.71
N GLN A 65 1.86 6.67 -7.37
CA GLN A 65 1.84 5.41 -6.63
C GLN A 65 0.58 4.61 -6.96
N ALA A 66 -0.58 5.27 -7.02
CA ALA A 66 -1.85 4.65 -7.39
C ALA A 66 -1.82 4.10 -8.81
N LEU A 67 -1.33 4.88 -9.79
CA LEU A 67 -1.14 4.43 -11.17
C LEU A 67 -0.21 3.20 -11.22
N ARG A 68 0.89 3.22 -10.49
CA ARG A 68 1.84 2.10 -10.45
C ARG A 68 1.18 0.80 -9.97
N LEU A 69 0.42 0.85 -8.88
CA LEU A 69 -0.30 -0.30 -8.35
C LEU A 69 -1.42 -0.77 -9.28
N ALA A 70 -2.17 0.15 -9.88
CA ALA A 70 -3.22 -0.17 -10.86
C ALA A 70 -2.67 -0.91 -12.09
N LEU A 71 -1.40 -0.69 -12.44
CA LEU A 71 -0.73 -1.37 -13.56
C LEU A 71 -0.03 -2.68 -13.17
N GLN A 72 0.09 -3.01 -11.87
CA GLN A 72 0.65 -4.30 -11.43
C GLN A 72 -0.36 -5.45 -11.53
N ASP A 73 -1.66 -5.15 -11.57
CA ASP A 73 -2.74 -6.11 -11.78
C ASP A 73 -3.51 -5.82 -13.09
N ALA A 74 -2.83 -6.09 -14.20
CA ALA A 74 -3.43 -6.46 -15.49
C ALA A 74 -2.80 -7.77 -15.99
#